data_AF-A0A423XGZ6-F1
#
_entry.id   AF-A0A423XGZ6-F1
#
_cell.length_a   1.000
_cell.length_b   1.000
_cell.length_c   1.000
_cell.angle_alpha   90.00
_cell.angle_beta   90.00
_cell.angle_gamma   90.00
#
_symmetry.space_group_name_H-M   'P 1'
#
loop_
_entity.id
_entity.type
_entity.pdbx_description
1 polymer ?
#
loop_
_entity_poly.entity_id
_entity_poly.type
_entity_poly.pdbx_seq_one_letter_code
_entity_poly.pdbx_strand_id
1 'polypeptide(L)'
;MGRWGHRLFEHDEAIHQAVEISKDISQGNGLHFAHLMAYALASSPVGVREYYDGEYAITKWLGPDASQPLLDNIIRDKLDAGLGAALFAKYRAREDEAEDFGGRLKLRSVILAAMMMRHGAGISEEDEQHVRELVPKLQCSEVWVSPLGDEGFRGPGKRQFLAALDNYQAGKPRDFEQPSCHNCGKVNADIKAEGKVLMKCGGCKNGKAAAWFCDKDCQKNLWKYHKQGNCGDPRGRGFATFKGYGKTGGGVMLYEGSMV
;
A
#
# COMPACT_ATOMS: atom_id res chain seq x y z
N MET A 1 -16.07 3.21 0.49
CA MET A 1 -14.77 2.57 0.15
C MET A 1 -14.67 1.18 0.77
N GLY A 2 -14.35 0.17 -0.02
CA GLY A 2 -14.03 -1.19 0.41
C GLY A 2 -12.63 -1.21 1.03
N ARG A 3 -12.48 -1.95 2.14
CA ARG A 3 -11.23 -1.94 2.92
C ARG A 3 -10.99 -3.34 3.48
N TRP A 4 -10.21 -4.12 2.76
CA TRP A 4 -10.11 -5.56 2.97
C TRP A 4 -8.79 -6.01 3.61
N GLY A 5 -7.84 -5.09 3.87
CA GLY A 5 -6.60 -5.45 4.54
C GLY A 5 -6.01 -4.39 5.45
N HIS A 6 -4.84 -4.70 5.98
CA HIS A 6 -4.12 -3.92 7.00
C HIS A 6 -2.80 -3.35 6.47
N ARG A 7 -2.31 -3.79 5.31
CA ARG A 7 -1.04 -3.39 4.71
C ARG A 7 -1.19 -2.15 3.83
N LEU A 8 -0.04 -1.60 3.44
CA LEU A 8 0.10 -0.35 2.71
C LEU A 8 -0.74 -0.28 1.41
N PHE A 9 -0.82 -1.37 0.64
CA PHE A 9 -1.53 -1.44 -0.64
C PHE A 9 -2.90 -2.17 -0.55
N GLU A 10 -3.52 -2.24 0.63
CA GLU A 10 -4.76 -3.02 0.83
C GLU A 10 -6.01 -2.16 1.07
N HIS A 11 -6.02 -0.94 0.53
CA HIS A 11 -7.19 -0.06 0.58
C HIS A 11 -7.40 0.68 -0.74
N ASP A 12 -8.67 0.93 -1.07
CA ASP A 12 -9.10 1.60 -2.32
C ASP A 12 -8.29 2.86 -2.63
N GLU A 13 -8.07 3.71 -1.61
CA GLU A 13 -7.39 4.99 -1.81
C GLU A 13 -5.92 4.82 -2.22
N ALA A 14 -5.17 3.88 -1.62
CA ALA A 14 -3.79 3.61 -2.02
C ALA A 14 -3.74 3.08 -3.45
N ILE A 15 -4.70 2.24 -3.84
CA ILE A 15 -4.79 1.72 -5.21
C ILE A 15 -5.12 2.85 -6.17
N HIS A 16 -6.05 3.75 -5.82
CA HIS A 16 -6.36 4.91 -6.63
C HIS A 16 -5.14 5.81 -6.84
N GLN A 17 -4.39 6.13 -5.77
CA GLN A 17 -3.15 6.89 -5.88
C GLN A 17 -2.08 6.13 -6.67
N ALA A 18 -1.96 4.81 -6.47
CA ALA A 18 -1.02 3.97 -7.21
C ALA A 18 -1.33 3.92 -8.71
N VAL A 19 -2.60 3.98 -9.13
CA VAL A 19 -2.97 4.10 -10.55
C VAL A 19 -2.39 5.36 -11.15
N GLU A 20 -2.59 6.52 -10.52
CA GLU A 20 -2.11 7.80 -11.05
C GLU A 20 -0.58 7.85 -11.08
N ILE A 21 0.08 7.36 -10.03
CA ILE A 21 1.54 7.26 -9.97
C ILE A 21 2.07 6.28 -11.03
N SER A 22 1.38 5.15 -11.24
CA SER A 22 1.77 4.19 -12.27
C SER A 22 1.66 4.77 -13.67
N LYS A 23 0.65 5.60 -13.95
CA LYS A 23 0.55 6.33 -15.24
C LYS A 23 1.74 7.27 -15.42
N ASP A 24 2.07 8.02 -14.38
CA ASP A 24 3.21 8.94 -14.38
C ASP A 24 4.56 8.22 -14.59
N ILE A 25 4.80 7.09 -13.90
CA ILE A 25 6.04 6.30 -14.04
C ILE A 25 6.13 5.61 -15.40
N SER A 26 5.01 5.03 -15.86
CA SER A 26 4.97 4.28 -17.11
C SER A 26 5.13 5.17 -18.35
N GLN A 27 4.73 6.45 -18.26
CA GLN A 27 4.77 7.43 -19.35
C GLN A 27 4.09 6.90 -20.63
N GLY A 28 2.94 6.24 -20.46
CA GLY A 28 2.16 5.67 -21.57
C GLY A 28 2.58 4.26 -22.01
N ASN A 29 3.61 3.66 -21.40
CA ASN A 29 3.96 2.27 -21.67
C ASN A 29 3.01 1.31 -20.92
N GLY A 30 2.12 0.64 -21.67
CA GLY A 30 1.11 -0.27 -21.11
C GLY A 30 1.69 -1.45 -20.31
N LEU A 31 2.81 -2.03 -20.75
CA LEU A 31 3.48 -3.13 -20.04
C LEU A 31 4.04 -2.67 -18.69
N HIS A 32 4.69 -1.50 -18.65
CA HIS A 32 5.22 -0.93 -17.42
C HIS A 32 4.09 -0.56 -16.44
N PHE A 33 3.01 0.02 -16.96
CA PHE A 33 1.82 0.32 -16.16
C PHE A 33 1.23 -0.97 -15.54
N ALA A 34 1.03 -2.00 -16.36
CA ALA A 34 0.49 -3.28 -15.91
C ALA A 34 1.38 -3.95 -14.85
N HIS A 35 2.71 -3.88 -15.02
CA HIS A 35 3.69 -4.36 -14.04
C HIS A 35 3.54 -3.67 -12.68
N LEU A 36 3.51 -2.34 -12.67
CA LEU A 36 3.32 -1.55 -11.45
C LEU A 36 1.97 -1.84 -10.77
N MET A 37 0.91 -1.96 -11.58
CA MET A 37 -0.42 -2.26 -11.07
C MET A 37 -0.57 -3.68 -10.52
N ALA A 38 0.09 -4.68 -11.11
CA ALA A 38 0.09 -6.04 -10.58
C ALA A 38 0.62 -6.07 -9.14
N TYR A 39 1.67 -5.31 -8.85
CA TYR A 39 2.23 -5.15 -7.51
C TYR A 39 1.31 -4.40 -6.54
N ALA A 40 0.67 -3.33 -6.99
CA ALA A 40 -0.30 -2.60 -6.17
C ALA A 40 -1.53 -3.47 -5.83
N LEU A 41 -1.89 -4.40 -6.72
CA LEU A 41 -3.07 -5.24 -6.61
C LEU A 41 -2.80 -6.64 -6.03
N ALA A 42 -1.54 -7.04 -5.83
CA ALA A 42 -1.16 -8.41 -5.46
C ALA A 42 -1.89 -8.94 -4.22
N SER A 43 -2.14 -8.05 -3.24
CA SER A 43 -2.83 -8.37 -1.99
C SER A 43 -4.34 -8.06 -2.00
N SER A 44 -4.90 -7.68 -3.16
CA SER A 44 -6.31 -7.32 -3.29
C SER A 44 -7.21 -8.54 -3.51
N PRO A 45 -8.49 -8.50 -3.07
CA PRO A 45 -9.50 -9.50 -3.35
C PRO A 45 -9.61 -9.77 -4.84
N VAL A 46 -9.97 -11.01 -5.19
CA VAL A 46 -10.15 -11.45 -6.58
C VAL A 46 -11.02 -10.47 -7.36
N GLY A 47 -12.20 -10.09 -6.86
CA GLY A 47 -13.09 -9.16 -7.55
C GLY A 47 -12.52 -7.76 -7.77
N VAL A 48 -11.63 -7.27 -6.90
CA VAL A 48 -10.93 -6.00 -7.10
C VAL A 48 -9.89 -6.14 -8.20
N ARG A 49 -9.12 -7.24 -8.17
CA ARG A 49 -8.14 -7.53 -9.23
C ARG A 49 -8.81 -7.66 -10.59
N GLU A 50 -9.94 -8.38 -10.66
CA GLU A 50 -10.75 -8.55 -11.89
C GLU A 50 -11.30 -7.21 -12.39
N TYR A 51 -11.78 -6.34 -11.50
CA TYR A 51 -12.26 -5.01 -11.88
C TYR A 51 -11.15 -4.17 -12.55
N TYR A 52 -10.00 -4.05 -11.89
CA TYR A 52 -8.87 -3.29 -12.44
C TYR A 52 -8.25 -3.97 -13.67
N ASP A 53 -8.26 -5.29 -13.74
CA ASP A 53 -7.82 -6.02 -14.93
C ASP A 53 -8.72 -5.74 -16.13
N GLY A 54 -10.04 -5.73 -15.94
CA GLY A 54 -10.99 -5.38 -17.00
C GLY A 54 -10.86 -3.93 -17.48
N GLU A 55 -10.64 -2.98 -16.56
CA GLU A 55 -10.49 -1.55 -16.89
C GLU A 55 -9.17 -1.26 -17.63
N TYR A 56 -8.07 -1.89 -17.23
CA TYR A 56 -6.73 -1.54 -17.69
C TYR A 56 -6.00 -2.62 -18.51
N ALA A 57 -6.64 -3.77 -18.73
CA ALA A 57 -6.10 -4.92 -19.44
C ALA A 57 -4.73 -5.39 -18.90
N ILE A 58 -4.59 -5.48 -17.56
CA ILE A 58 -3.32 -5.75 -16.87
C ILE A 58 -2.72 -7.10 -17.29
N THR A 59 -3.51 -8.16 -17.25
CA THR A 59 -3.11 -9.53 -17.60
C THR A 59 -2.76 -9.65 -19.08
N LYS A 60 -3.50 -8.95 -19.95
CA LYS A 60 -3.22 -8.88 -21.38
C LYS A 60 -1.85 -8.26 -21.66
N TRP A 61 -1.51 -7.18 -20.95
CA TRP A 61 -0.23 -6.50 -21.13
C TRP A 61 0.96 -7.32 -20.63
N LEU A 62 0.83 -7.95 -19.45
CA LEU A 62 1.90 -8.79 -18.91
C LEU A 62 2.14 -10.03 -19.78
N GLY A 63 1.06 -10.70 -20.20
CA GLY A 63 1.18 -11.97 -20.90
C GLY A 63 1.92 -13.04 -20.07
N PRO A 64 2.11 -14.25 -20.64
CA PRO A 64 2.79 -15.34 -19.93
C PRO A 64 4.32 -15.17 -19.86
N ASP A 65 4.92 -14.40 -20.76
CA ASP A 65 6.37 -14.32 -20.94
C ASP A 65 7.01 -13.07 -20.31
N ALA A 66 6.26 -12.22 -19.61
CA ALA A 66 6.82 -11.04 -18.95
C ALA A 66 7.83 -11.43 -17.86
N SER A 67 9.10 -11.09 -18.09
CA SER A 67 10.15 -11.24 -17.10
C SER A 67 10.04 -10.15 -16.04
N GLN A 68 9.49 -10.50 -14.88
CA GLN A 68 9.35 -9.60 -13.72
C GLN A 68 10.70 -8.95 -13.33
N PRO A 69 11.83 -9.68 -13.21
CA PRO A 69 13.11 -9.06 -12.84
C PRO A 69 13.62 -8.05 -13.86
N LEU A 70 13.37 -8.28 -15.15
CA LEU A 70 13.75 -7.33 -16.20
C LEU A 70 12.91 -6.05 -16.09
N LEU A 71 11.60 -6.20 -15.91
CA LEU A 71 10.70 -5.06 -15.74
C LEU A 71 11.02 -4.26 -14.47
N ASP A 72 11.36 -4.92 -13.37
CA ASP A 72 11.82 -4.26 -12.15
C ASP A 72 13.06 -3.39 -12.38
N ASN A 73 14.06 -3.93 -13.09
CA ASN A 73 15.26 -3.15 -13.44
C ASN A 73 14.91 -1.96 -14.34
N ILE A 74 14.06 -2.14 -15.36
CA ILE A 74 13.64 -1.04 -16.24
C ILE A 74 12.92 0.07 -15.46
N ILE A 75 12.02 -0.30 -14.54
CA ILE A 75 11.32 0.67 -13.70
C ILE A 75 12.30 1.39 -12.77
N ARG A 76 13.22 0.66 -12.13
CA ARG A 76 14.26 1.23 -11.27
C ARG A 76 15.11 2.24 -12.05
N ASP A 77 15.63 1.84 -13.20
CA ASP A 77 16.52 2.67 -14.01
C ASP A 77 15.81 3.95 -14.50
N LYS A 78 14.52 3.88 -14.82
CA LYS A 78 13.70 5.07 -15.11
C LYS A 78 13.61 6.03 -13.94
N LEU A 79 13.33 5.50 -12.73
CA LEU A 79 13.19 6.30 -11.52
C LEU A 79 14.52 6.97 -11.15
N ASP A 80 15.62 6.21 -11.25
CA ASP A 80 16.99 6.67 -10.96
C ASP A 80 17.53 7.66 -12.00
N ALA A 81 17.03 7.61 -13.24
CA ALA A 81 17.35 8.58 -14.29
C ALA A 81 16.73 9.98 -14.08
N GLY A 82 16.19 10.25 -12.88
CA GLY A 82 15.64 11.55 -12.49
C GLY A 82 14.10 11.62 -12.50
N LEU A 83 13.40 10.60 -13.01
CA LEU A 83 11.93 10.56 -12.98
C LEU A 83 11.42 10.53 -11.54
N GLY A 84 12.06 9.77 -10.64
CA GLY A 84 11.66 9.67 -9.24
C GLY A 84 11.67 11.04 -8.55
N ALA A 85 12.79 11.77 -8.66
CA ALA A 85 12.93 13.12 -8.12
C ALA A 85 11.92 14.11 -8.72
N ALA A 86 11.70 14.05 -10.04
CA ALA A 86 10.70 14.89 -10.71
C ALA A 86 9.27 14.61 -10.21
N LEU A 87 8.92 13.36 -9.95
CA LEU A 87 7.62 12.98 -9.41
C LEU A 87 7.45 13.39 -7.94
N PHE A 88 8.51 13.29 -7.13
CA PHE A 88 8.48 13.84 -5.77
C PHE A 88 8.22 15.35 -5.78
N ALA A 89 8.96 16.11 -6.58
CA ALA A 89 8.74 17.55 -6.71
C ALA A 89 7.29 17.85 -7.17
N LYS A 90 6.79 17.10 -8.16
CA LYS A 90 5.41 17.21 -8.64
C LYS A 90 4.37 16.98 -7.54
N TYR A 91 4.52 15.94 -6.72
CA TYR A 91 3.52 15.62 -5.70
C TYR A 91 3.62 16.53 -4.47
N ARG A 92 4.83 16.88 -4.02
CA ARG A 92 5.05 17.83 -2.92
C ARG A 92 4.40 19.17 -3.16
N ALA A 93 4.53 19.71 -4.37
CA ALA A 93 3.93 20.98 -4.74
C ALA A 93 2.39 21.01 -4.61
N ARG A 94 1.76 19.84 -4.46
CA ARG A 94 0.31 19.67 -4.43
C ARG A 94 -0.24 19.18 -3.07
N GLU A 95 0.63 18.91 -2.10
CA GLU A 95 0.24 18.29 -0.82
C GLU A 95 -0.74 19.14 0.01
N ASP A 96 -0.70 20.47 -0.17
CA ASP A 96 -1.55 21.43 0.54
C ASP A 96 -2.57 22.11 -0.39
N GLU A 97 -2.90 21.51 -1.54
CA GLU A 97 -3.96 22.04 -2.42
C GLU A 97 -5.31 22.07 -1.68
N ALA A 98 -5.91 23.26 -1.61
CA ALA A 98 -7.16 23.49 -0.87
C ALA A 98 -8.35 22.69 -1.42
N GLU A 99 -8.29 22.24 -2.68
CA GLU A 99 -9.31 21.42 -3.34
C GLU A 99 -9.23 19.93 -2.96
N ASP A 100 -8.18 19.53 -2.23
CA ASP A 100 -8.00 18.16 -1.77
C ASP A 100 -8.91 17.84 -0.58
N PHE A 101 -10.15 17.49 -0.91
CA PHE A 101 -11.14 17.09 0.07
C PHE A 101 -10.68 15.85 0.85
N GLY A 102 -10.17 16.02 2.07
CA GLY A 102 -9.71 14.93 2.93
C GLY A 102 -8.22 14.61 2.87
N GLY A 103 -7.37 15.53 2.39
CA GLY A 103 -5.90 15.47 2.56
C GLY A 103 -5.21 14.28 1.88
N ARG A 104 -5.80 13.76 0.80
CA ARG A 104 -5.37 12.53 0.12
C ARG A 104 -4.15 12.72 -0.78
N LEU A 105 -3.83 13.94 -1.19
CA LEU A 105 -2.69 14.23 -2.06
C LEU A 105 -1.36 13.98 -1.35
N LYS A 106 -1.29 14.17 -0.03
CA LYS A 106 -0.14 13.79 0.80
C LYS A 106 0.20 12.31 0.70
N LEU A 107 -0.81 11.46 0.50
CA LEU A 107 -0.60 10.03 0.34
C LEU A 107 0.20 9.70 -0.93
N ARG A 108 0.21 10.56 -1.96
CA ARG A 108 0.95 10.30 -3.20
C ARG A 108 2.46 10.22 -2.98
N SER A 109 3.02 11.13 -2.18
CA SER A 109 4.44 11.11 -1.84
C SER A 109 4.83 9.83 -1.10
N VAL A 110 3.95 9.36 -0.22
CA VAL A 110 4.14 8.09 0.51
C VAL A 110 4.05 6.88 -0.43
N ILE A 111 3.06 6.84 -1.31
CA ILE A 111 2.89 5.73 -2.26
C ILE A 111 4.02 5.72 -3.31
N LEU A 112 4.46 6.88 -3.79
CA LEU A 112 5.62 7.00 -4.67
C LEU A 112 6.87 6.45 -3.99
N ALA A 113 7.16 6.88 -2.76
CA ALA A 113 8.29 6.37 -1.98
C ALA A 113 8.21 4.84 -1.83
N ALA A 114 7.03 4.29 -1.54
CA ALA A 114 6.83 2.85 -1.42
C ALA A 114 7.07 2.09 -2.74
N MET A 115 6.62 2.65 -3.87
CA MET A 115 6.88 2.08 -5.19
C MET A 115 8.38 2.13 -5.53
N MET A 116 9.06 3.24 -5.22
CA MET A 116 10.51 3.36 -5.40
C MET A 116 11.28 2.34 -4.55
N MET A 117 10.95 2.23 -3.25
CA MET A 117 11.52 1.20 -2.36
C MET A 117 11.28 -0.21 -2.91
N ARG A 118 10.08 -0.49 -3.45
CA ARG A 118 9.75 -1.81 -4.02
C ARG A 118 10.64 -2.18 -5.19
N HIS A 119 10.96 -1.24 -6.08
CA HIS A 119 11.87 -1.50 -7.20
C HIS A 119 13.34 -1.26 -6.84
N GLY A 120 13.65 -0.92 -5.59
CA GLY A 120 15.01 -0.61 -5.15
C GLY A 120 15.58 0.64 -5.80
N ALA A 121 14.74 1.55 -6.30
CA ALA A 121 15.15 2.85 -6.82
C ALA A 121 15.66 3.74 -5.68
N GLY A 122 16.62 4.61 -5.99
CA GLY A 122 17.20 5.61 -5.11
C GLY A 122 16.21 6.71 -4.76
N ILE A 123 16.06 7.00 -3.47
CA ILE A 123 15.31 8.14 -2.94
C ILE A 123 16.35 9.12 -2.38
N SER A 124 16.24 10.41 -2.70
CA SER A 124 17.16 11.41 -2.16
C SER A 124 16.98 11.54 -0.63
N GLU A 125 18.02 11.98 0.08
CA GLU A 125 17.94 12.16 1.54
C GLU A 125 16.86 13.18 1.93
N GLU A 126 16.76 14.27 1.16
CA GLU A 126 15.70 15.27 1.27
C GLU A 126 14.32 14.66 1.04
N ASP A 127 14.23 13.71 0.10
CA ASP A 127 12.98 13.07 -0.20
C ASP A 127 12.54 12.10 0.90
N GLU A 128 13.48 11.29 1.38
CA GLU A 128 13.28 10.35 2.47
C GLU A 128 12.88 11.07 3.76
N GLN A 129 13.59 12.15 4.12
CA GLN A 129 13.31 12.91 5.32
C GLN A 129 11.91 13.55 5.27
N HIS A 130 11.51 14.09 4.12
CA HIS A 130 10.16 14.64 3.95
C HIS A 130 9.07 13.59 4.20
N VAL A 131 9.17 12.40 3.59
CA VAL A 131 8.14 11.36 3.81
C VAL A 131 8.17 10.82 5.24
N ARG A 132 9.35 10.79 5.88
CA ARG A 132 9.51 10.44 7.29
C ARG A 132 8.78 11.42 8.21
N GLU A 133 8.80 12.71 7.89
CA GLU A 133 8.10 13.77 8.64
C GLU A 133 6.61 13.87 8.30
N LEU A 134 6.24 13.60 7.05
CA LEU A 134 4.86 13.67 6.56
C LEU A 134 4.01 12.56 7.18
N VAL A 135 4.50 11.32 7.19
CA VAL A 135 3.72 10.15 7.58
C VAL A 135 3.14 10.24 9.01
N PRO A 136 3.88 10.70 10.04
CA PRO A 136 3.33 10.92 11.37
C PRO A 136 2.15 11.89 11.40
N LYS A 137 2.17 12.93 10.55
CA LYS A 137 1.13 13.96 10.43
C LYS A 137 -0.13 13.44 9.75
N LEU A 138 -0.02 12.34 8.98
CA LEU A 138 -1.16 11.74 8.32
C LEU A 138 -2.19 11.21 9.33
N GLN A 139 -3.42 11.72 9.23
CA GLN A 139 -4.56 11.26 10.02
C GLN A 139 -4.98 9.87 9.53
N CYS A 140 -4.85 8.88 10.42
CA CYS A 140 -5.18 7.49 10.15
C CYS A 140 -5.90 6.87 11.34
N SER A 141 -6.88 6.02 11.09
CA SER A 141 -7.46 5.15 12.11
C SER A 141 -6.85 3.73 12.08
N GLU A 142 -6.82 3.12 13.25
CA GLU A 142 -6.25 1.79 13.48
C GLU A 142 -7.14 0.66 12.94
N VAL A 143 -8.46 0.90 12.91
CA VAL A 143 -9.45 -0.16 12.72
C VAL A 143 -10.34 0.11 11.50
N TRP A 144 -10.78 1.36 11.33
CA TRP A 144 -11.59 1.80 10.19
C TRP A 144 -10.91 2.97 9.51
N VAL A 145 -11.43 3.46 8.39
CA VAL A 145 -10.93 4.69 7.75
C VAL A 145 -12.17 5.44 7.27
N SER A 146 -12.35 6.68 7.73
CA SER A 146 -13.52 7.51 7.42
C SER A 146 -13.25 8.37 6.19
N PRO A 147 -14.16 8.43 5.19
CA PRO A 147 -14.03 9.36 4.07
C PRO A 147 -13.93 10.84 4.46
N LEU A 148 -14.40 11.20 5.67
CA LEU A 148 -14.54 12.58 6.14
C LEU A 148 -13.47 13.01 7.15
N GLY A 149 -12.56 12.12 7.54
CA GLY A 149 -11.60 12.42 8.60
C GLY A 149 -10.36 11.53 8.65
N ASP A 150 -10.08 10.83 7.56
CA ASP A 150 -8.89 10.00 7.42
C ASP A 150 -8.29 10.24 6.03
N GLU A 151 -6.97 10.41 5.97
CA GLU A 151 -6.22 10.70 4.75
C GLU A 151 -5.93 9.42 3.93
N GLY A 152 -6.72 8.38 4.18
CA GLY A 152 -6.75 7.13 3.43
C GLY A 152 -5.83 6.06 4.00
N PHE A 153 -5.02 6.37 5.00
CA PHE A 153 -3.94 5.52 5.50
C PHE A 153 -4.40 4.70 6.70
N ARG A 154 -4.02 3.42 6.80
CA ARG A 154 -4.33 2.59 7.99
C ARG A 154 -3.15 2.52 8.94
N GLY A 155 -3.45 2.43 10.25
CA GLY A 155 -2.42 2.30 11.29
C GLY A 155 -1.35 1.24 10.99
N PRO A 156 -1.70 -0.03 10.68
CA PRO A 156 -0.69 -1.04 10.39
C PRO A 156 0.09 -0.79 9.08
N GLY A 157 -0.56 -0.28 8.03
CA GLY A 157 0.10 0.10 6.77
C GLY A 157 1.06 1.27 6.94
N LYS A 158 0.69 2.25 7.77
CA LYS A 158 1.55 3.36 8.20
C LYS A 158 2.82 2.87 8.84
N ARG A 159 2.69 1.95 9.78
CA ARG A 159 3.84 1.37 10.47
C ARG A 159 4.68 0.52 9.53
N GLN A 160 4.06 -0.26 8.64
CA GLN A 160 4.77 -1.02 7.61
C GLN A 160 5.63 -0.12 6.72
N PHE A 161 5.09 1.03 6.29
CA PHE A 161 5.83 2.02 5.52
C PHE A 161 7.01 2.59 6.31
N LEU A 162 6.79 3.05 7.55
CA LEU A 162 7.86 3.61 8.37
C LEU A 162 8.98 2.58 8.64
N ALA A 163 8.62 1.33 8.96
CA ALA A 163 9.61 0.27 9.14
C ALA A 163 10.37 -0.05 7.84
N ALA A 164 9.69 0.01 6.69
CA ALA A 164 10.34 -0.13 5.39
C ALA A 164 11.33 1.02 5.13
N LEU A 165 10.95 2.25 5.46
CA LEU A 165 11.80 3.43 5.33
C LEU A 165 13.03 3.34 6.24
N ASP A 166 12.87 2.90 7.49
CA ASP A 166 13.97 2.71 8.44
C ASP A 166 14.98 1.63 8.01
N ASN A 167 14.54 0.68 7.17
CA ASN A 167 15.39 -0.40 6.64
C ASN A 167 15.70 -0.22 5.15
N TYR A 168 15.39 0.94 4.58
CA TYR A 168 15.54 1.19 3.16
C TYR A 168 17.02 1.24 2.78
N GLN A 169 17.35 0.62 1.65
CA GLN A 169 18.68 0.64 1.05
C GLN A 169 18.49 0.73 -0.47
N ALA A 170 19.03 1.77 -1.09
CA ALA A 170 19.01 1.91 -2.54
C ALA A 170 19.64 0.67 -3.21
N GLY A 171 19.06 0.24 -4.32
CA GLY A 171 19.42 -0.99 -5.03
C GLY A 171 18.86 -2.28 -4.42
N LYS A 172 18.23 -2.24 -3.24
CA LYS A 172 17.59 -3.42 -2.60
C LYS A 172 16.07 -3.28 -2.56
N PRO A 173 15.35 -3.98 -3.45
CA PRO A 173 13.89 -4.06 -3.46
C PRO A 173 13.27 -4.37 -2.10
N ARG A 174 12.22 -3.64 -1.73
CA ARG A 174 11.40 -3.89 -0.55
C ARG A 174 10.12 -4.65 -0.91
N ASP A 175 9.95 -5.82 -0.31
CA ASP A 175 8.69 -6.57 -0.42
C ASP A 175 7.65 -6.08 0.60
N PHE A 176 6.57 -5.48 0.09
CA PHE A 176 5.41 -5.03 0.86
C PHE A 176 4.26 -6.06 0.91
N GLU A 177 4.37 -7.18 0.19
CA GLU A 177 3.40 -8.27 0.11
C GLU A 177 3.63 -9.36 1.15
N GLN A 178 4.80 -9.42 1.78
CA GLN A 178 4.97 -10.27 2.95
C GLN A 178 4.20 -9.72 4.15
N PRO A 179 3.86 -10.59 5.12
CA PRO A 179 3.31 -10.15 6.39
C PRO A 179 4.24 -9.18 7.13
N SER A 180 3.65 -8.20 7.81
CA SER A 180 4.35 -7.27 8.69
C SER A 180 3.75 -7.29 10.10
N CYS A 181 4.58 -6.97 11.09
CA CYS A 181 4.10 -6.78 12.44
C CYS A 181 3.09 -5.63 12.48
N HIS A 182 1.88 -5.90 12.96
CA HIS A 182 0.84 -4.88 13.01
C HIS A 182 1.13 -3.74 13.99
N ASN A 183 2.06 -3.93 14.93
CA ASN A 183 2.44 -2.92 15.93
C ASN A 183 3.67 -2.10 15.57
N CYS A 184 4.65 -2.66 14.85
CA CYS A 184 5.90 -1.95 14.54
C CYS A 184 6.24 -1.96 13.04
N GLY A 185 5.44 -2.61 12.20
CA GLY A 185 5.61 -2.61 10.75
C GLY A 185 6.74 -3.48 10.19
N LYS A 186 7.62 -3.99 11.05
CA LYS A 186 8.74 -4.84 10.64
C LYS A 186 8.26 -6.12 9.96
N VAL A 187 8.96 -6.53 8.92
CA VAL A 187 8.79 -7.81 8.22
C VAL A 187 9.83 -8.83 8.69
N ASN A 188 9.73 -10.09 8.26
CA ASN A 188 10.68 -11.13 8.66
C ASN A 188 12.14 -10.77 8.31
N ALA A 189 12.36 -10.10 7.18
CA ALA A 189 13.69 -9.64 6.79
C ALA A 189 14.33 -8.69 7.83
N ASP A 190 13.53 -7.82 8.46
CA ASP A 190 14.01 -6.81 9.42
C ASP A 190 14.41 -7.41 10.77
N ILE A 191 13.81 -8.55 11.15
CA ILE A 191 14.00 -9.19 12.45
C ILE A 191 14.83 -10.47 12.38
N LYS A 192 15.29 -10.86 11.18
CA LYS A 192 16.07 -12.08 10.96
C LYS A 192 17.38 -12.08 11.74
N ALA A 193 18.06 -10.93 11.83
CA ALA A 193 19.29 -10.78 12.59
C ALA A 193 19.08 -10.97 14.12
N GLU A 194 17.86 -10.72 14.61
CA GLU A 194 17.47 -10.95 16.00
C GLU A 194 17.10 -12.43 16.29
N GLY A 195 17.15 -13.31 15.27
CA GLY A 195 16.72 -14.72 15.40
C GLY A 195 15.21 -14.89 15.58
N LYS A 196 14.42 -13.85 15.28
CA LYS A 196 12.96 -13.86 15.44
C LYS A 196 12.26 -14.18 14.12
N VAL A 197 11.03 -14.65 14.23
CA VAL A 197 10.09 -14.83 13.12
C VAL A 197 8.74 -14.24 13.52
N LEU A 198 8.05 -13.61 12.56
CA LEU A 198 6.71 -13.08 12.79
C LEU A 198 5.77 -14.22 13.22
N MET A 199 5.08 -13.99 14.33
CA MET A 199 4.09 -14.90 14.88
C MET A 199 2.70 -14.43 14.52
N LYS A 200 1.87 -15.36 14.04
CA LYS A 200 0.44 -15.11 13.84
C LYS A 200 -0.27 -14.97 15.17
N CYS A 201 -1.26 -14.08 15.23
CA CYS A 201 -2.17 -14.00 16.36
C CYS A 201 -3.03 -15.27 16.45
N GLY A 202 -2.89 -16.04 17.53
CA GLY A 202 -3.68 -17.25 17.76
C GLY A 202 -5.20 -16.99 17.85
N GLY A 203 -5.60 -15.79 18.30
CA GLY A 203 -7.02 -15.40 18.38
C GLY A 203 -7.68 -15.15 17.02
N CYS A 204 -6.89 -14.91 15.97
CA CYS A 204 -7.40 -14.56 14.64
C CYS A 204 -7.67 -15.80 13.77
N LYS A 205 -7.53 -17.01 14.34
CA LYS A 205 -7.90 -18.31 13.74
C LYS A 205 -7.42 -18.52 12.29
N ASN A 206 -6.29 -17.93 11.90
CA ASN A 206 -5.77 -17.97 10.52
C ASN A 206 -6.72 -17.39 9.45
N GLY A 207 -7.54 -16.39 9.78
CA GLY A 207 -8.29 -15.62 8.78
C GLY A 207 -7.36 -14.97 7.74
N LYS A 208 -7.90 -14.61 6.56
CA LYS A 208 -7.14 -14.04 5.43
C LYS A 208 -6.39 -12.75 5.83
N ALA A 209 -6.85 -12.03 6.84
CA ALA A 209 -6.20 -10.85 7.41
C ALA A 209 -5.71 -11.05 8.86
N ALA A 210 -5.27 -12.26 9.21
CA ALA A 210 -4.72 -12.50 10.55
C ALA A 210 -3.57 -11.53 10.88
N ALA A 211 -3.63 -10.93 12.07
CA ALA A 211 -2.57 -10.04 12.54
C ALA A 211 -1.29 -10.82 12.84
N TRP A 212 -0.16 -10.16 12.59
CA TRP A 212 1.18 -10.70 12.84
C TRP A 212 1.94 -9.82 13.82
N PHE A 213 2.83 -10.42 14.61
CA PHE A 213 3.61 -9.72 15.63
C PHE A 213 5.04 -10.26 15.70
N CYS A 214 6.01 -9.37 15.96
CA CYS A 214 7.39 -9.79 16.22
C CYS A 214 7.51 -10.58 17.53
N ASP A 215 6.75 -10.17 18.55
CA ASP A 215 6.76 -10.74 19.89
C ASP A 215 5.45 -10.44 20.64
N LYS A 216 5.35 -10.97 21.87
CA LYS A 216 4.20 -10.76 22.77
C LYS A 216 4.05 -9.29 23.17
N ASP A 217 5.10 -8.50 23.18
CA ASP A 217 5.04 -7.11 23.62
C ASP A 217 4.46 -6.22 22.52
N CYS A 218 4.84 -6.47 21.25
CA CYS A 218 4.15 -5.90 20.10
C CYS A 218 2.65 -6.23 20.10
N GLN A 219 2.28 -7.47 20.45
CA GLN A 219 0.87 -7.85 20.55
C GLN A 219 0.14 -7.10 21.68
N LYS A 220 0.75 -7.00 22.88
CA LYS A 220 0.19 -6.26 24.01
C LYS A 220 0.01 -4.77 23.72
N ASN A 221 0.99 -4.14 23.08
CA ASN A 221 0.95 -2.72 22.75
C ASN A 221 -0.19 -2.38 21.78
N LEU A 222 -0.51 -3.28 20.85
CA LEU A 222 -1.63 -3.12 19.93
C LEU A 222 -2.97 -3.60 20.51
N TRP A 223 -2.98 -4.23 21.69
CA TRP A 223 -4.16 -4.90 22.24
C TRP A 223 -5.38 -3.98 22.40
N LYS A 224 -5.17 -2.69 22.67
CA LYS A 224 -6.26 -1.69 22.73
C LYS A 224 -7.06 -1.59 21.43
N TYR A 225 -6.43 -1.83 20.28
CA TYR A 225 -7.04 -1.80 18.95
C TYR A 225 -7.35 -3.21 18.42
N HIS A 226 -6.65 -4.22 18.93
CA HIS A 226 -6.73 -5.62 18.51
C HIS A 226 -7.26 -6.53 19.63
N LYS A 227 -8.43 -6.19 20.21
CA LYS A 227 -9.04 -6.95 21.31
C LYS A 227 -9.63 -8.29 20.83
N GLN A 228 -9.77 -9.23 21.76
CA GLN A 228 -10.53 -10.47 21.57
C GLN A 228 -11.97 -10.13 21.15
N GLY A 229 -12.36 -10.50 19.94
CA GLY A 229 -13.61 -10.09 19.33
C GLY A 229 -13.51 -8.98 18.28
N ASN A 230 -12.35 -8.35 18.05
CA ASN A 230 -12.02 -7.60 16.82
C ASN A 230 -10.80 -8.21 16.10
N CYS A 231 -10.38 -9.41 16.53
CA CYS A 231 -9.41 -10.26 15.84
C CYS A 231 -10.11 -11.00 14.69
N GLY A 232 -9.51 -11.00 13.51
CA GLY A 232 -10.03 -11.65 12.31
C GLY A 232 -9.97 -10.71 11.11
N ASP A 233 -10.61 -11.11 10.01
CA ASP A 233 -10.71 -10.27 8.82
C ASP A 233 -11.31 -8.89 9.17
N PRO A 234 -10.87 -7.80 8.53
CA PRO A 234 -11.42 -6.48 8.79
C PRO A 234 -12.94 -6.53 8.68
N ARG A 235 -13.62 -6.31 9.82
CA ARG A 235 -15.07 -6.33 9.89
C ARG A 235 -15.63 -5.17 9.07
N GLY A 236 -16.43 -5.50 8.07
CA GLY A 236 -17.19 -4.48 7.34
C GLY A 236 -17.89 -5.02 6.10
N ARG A 237 -19.15 -4.60 5.91
CA ARG A 237 -19.72 -4.47 4.58
C ARG A 237 -19.19 -3.16 4.02
N GLY A 238 -18.30 -3.24 3.02
CA GLY A 238 -17.77 -2.05 2.37
C GLY A 238 -18.57 -1.75 1.11
N PHE A 239 -19.00 -0.51 0.90
CA PHE A 239 -19.32 -0.03 -0.44
C PHE A 239 -18.01 0.34 -1.11
N ALA A 240 -17.59 -0.27 -2.21
CA ALA A 240 -16.44 0.24 -2.97
C ALA A 240 -16.93 1.15 -4.09
N THR A 241 -16.69 2.44 -3.92
CA THR A 241 -17.03 3.45 -4.92
C THR A 241 -15.79 3.70 -5.77
N PHE A 242 -15.78 3.14 -6.97
CA PHE A 242 -14.74 3.42 -7.95
C PHE A 242 -15.13 4.65 -8.76
N LYS A 243 -14.22 5.61 -8.95
CA LYS A 243 -14.43 6.67 -9.93
C LYS A 243 -13.91 6.18 -11.28
N GLY A 244 -14.81 5.74 -12.14
CA GLY A 244 -14.54 5.58 -13.58
C GLY A 244 -14.56 6.94 -14.29
N TYR A 245 -13.70 7.13 -15.28
CA TYR A 245 -13.55 8.33 -16.13
C TYR A 245 -14.82 9.20 -16.27
N GLY A 246 -14.83 10.37 -15.62
CA GLY A 246 -15.84 11.43 -15.84
C GLY A 246 -17.29 11.07 -15.48
N LYS A 247 -17.56 9.87 -14.96
CA LYS A 247 -18.89 9.44 -14.51
C LYS A 247 -18.75 8.71 -13.18
N THR A 248 -19.43 9.21 -12.16
CA THR A 248 -19.52 8.57 -10.84
C THR A 248 -20.30 7.26 -10.96
N GLY A 249 -19.65 6.19 -11.40
CA GLY A 249 -20.19 4.83 -11.39
C GLY A 249 -20.06 4.25 -9.99
N GLY A 250 -21.16 4.19 -9.23
CA GLY A 250 -21.18 3.50 -7.94
C GLY A 250 -21.36 2.00 -8.15
N GLY A 251 -20.35 1.20 -7.80
CA GLY A 251 -20.50 -0.25 -7.63
C GLY A 251 -20.76 -0.60 -6.17
N VAL A 252 -21.52 -1.65 -5.90
CA VAL A 252 -21.57 -2.27 -4.56
C VAL A 252 -20.82 -3.59 -4.66
N MET A 253 -19.62 -3.64 -4.11
CA MET A 253 -18.85 -4.89 -3.99
C MET A 253 -18.96 -5.39 -2.55
N LEU A 254 -19.64 -6.51 -2.35
CA LEU A 254 -19.65 -7.21 -1.07
C LEU A 254 -18.39 -8.08 -0.97
N TYR A 255 -17.59 -7.86 0.07
CA TYR A 255 -16.33 -8.60 0.27
C TYR A 255 -16.56 -9.85 1.13
N GLU A 256 -15.76 -10.89 0.87
CA GLU A 256 -15.74 -12.11 1.69
C GLU A 256 -15.27 -11.80 3.12
N GLY A 257 -16.28 -11.67 3.98
CA GLY A 257 -16.26 -11.64 5.44
C GLY A 257 -17.69 -11.71 5.99
N SER A 258 -18.68 -11.83 5.10
CA SER A 258 -20.07 -12.11 5.40
C SER A 258 -20.19 -13.58 5.80
N MET A 259 -20.19 -13.85 7.11
CA MET A 259 -20.98 -15.00 7.53
C MET A 259 -22.43 -14.71 7.15
N VAL A 260 -23.02 -15.63 6.38
CA VAL A 260 -24.47 -15.75 6.14
C VAL A 260 -25.17 -15.91 7.49
#